data_AF-A0A962V030-F1
#
_entry.id   AF-A0A962V030-F1
#
_cell.length_a   1.000
_cell.length_b   1.000
_cell.length_c   1.000
_cell.angle_alpha   90.00
_cell.angle_beta   90.00
_cell.angle_gamma   90.00
#
_symmetry.space_group_name_H-M   'P 1'
#
loop_
_entity.id
_entity.type
_entity.pdbx_description
1 polymer ?
#
loop_
_entity_poly.entity_id
_entity_poly.type
_entity_poly.pdbx_seq_one_letter_code
_entity_poly.pdbx_strand_id
1 'polypeptide(L)'
;MEKNRPQEASAVLCAELAEVQAQRCLARRKRFGRSRLDRYREPLLALRAVGASYADLQLWLRMKCRVRVAESTVRRRLLRWQHD
;
A
#
# COMPACT_ATOMS: atom_id res chain seq x y z
N MET A 1 25.82 32.55 -34.54
CA MET A 1 25.47 32.37 -33.11
C MET A 1 24.88 30.98 -32.99
N GLU A 2 25.70 29.97 -32.68
CA GLU A 2 25.30 28.56 -32.68
C GLU A 2 25.74 27.94 -31.34
N LYS A 3 25.01 28.26 -30.29
CA LYS A 3 25.27 27.75 -28.94
C LYS A 3 23.95 27.44 -28.26
N ASN A 4 23.38 26.24 -28.50
CA ASN A 4 22.54 25.56 -27.51
C ASN A 4 22.09 24.11 -27.80
N ARG A 5 22.49 23.51 -28.93
CA ARG A 5 22.03 22.16 -29.33
C ARG A 5 22.18 21.01 -28.29
N PRO A 6 23.18 20.97 -27.38
CA PRO A 6 23.27 19.89 -26.39
C PRO A 6 22.39 20.11 -25.13
N GLN A 7 22.12 21.38 -24.76
CA GLN A 7 21.29 21.69 -23.60
C GLN A 7 19.82 21.33 -23.84
N GLU A 8 19.35 21.59 -25.06
CA GLU A 8 17.98 21.30 -25.48
C GLU A 8 17.70 19.79 -25.51
N ALA A 9 18.64 18.99 -26.03
CA ALA A 9 18.52 17.52 -26.04
C ALA A 9 18.47 16.94 -24.62
N SER A 10 19.30 17.46 -23.70
CA SER A 10 19.27 17.05 -22.29
C SER A 10 17.97 17.47 -21.59
N ALA A 11 17.43 18.65 -21.90
CA ALA A 11 16.19 19.14 -21.32
C ALA A 11 14.98 18.29 -21.76
N VAL A 12 14.95 17.89 -23.03
CA VAL A 12 13.92 16.99 -23.58
C VAL A 12 13.97 15.62 -22.88
N LEU A 13 15.15 15.03 -22.72
CA LEU A 13 15.32 13.76 -21.99
C LEU A 13 14.87 13.84 -20.52
N CYS A 14 15.15 14.94 -19.83
CA CYS A 14 14.68 15.15 -18.46
C CYS A 14 13.15 15.26 -18.38
N ALA A 15 12.52 15.90 -19.36
CA ALA A 15 11.06 16.01 -19.43
C ALA A 15 10.41 14.64 -19.67
N GLU A 16 10.92 13.84 -20.61
CA GLU A 16 10.42 12.48 -20.85
C GLU A 16 10.60 11.58 -19.62
N LEU A 17 11.74 11.69 -18.92
CA LEU A 17 11.97 10.96 -17.68
C LEU A 17 10.95 11.34 -16.59
N ALA A 18 10.65 12.64 -16.45
CA ALA A 18 9.67 13.13 -15.49
C ALA A 18 8.26 12.60 -15.82
N GLU A 19 7.91 12.50 -17.10
CA GLU A 19 6.64 11.98 -17.57
C GLU A 19 6.51 10.47 -17.31
N VAL A 20 7.57 9.70 -17.56
CA VAL A 20 7.66 8.28 -17.19
C VAL A 20 7.54 8.09 -15.67
N GLN A 21 8.19 8.94 -14.87
CA GLN A 21 8.09 8.88 -13.41
C GLN A 21 6.69 9.24 -12.92
N ALA A 22 6.05 10.26 -13.50
CA ALA A 22 4.68 10.65 -13.21
C ALA A 22 3.70 9.50 -13.54
N GLN A 23 3.85 8.86 -14.71
CA GLN A 23 3.09 7.68 -15.08
C GLN A 23 3.32 6.52 -14.11
N ARG A 24 4.57 6.26 -13.70
CA ARG A 24 4.86 5.25 -12.66
C ARG A 24 4.27 5.62 -11.31
N CYS A 25 4.17 6.90 -10.95
CA CYS A 25 3.49 7.36 -9.73
C CYS A 25 1.97 7.19 -9.81
N LEU A 26 1.37 7.51 -10.95
CA LEU A 26 -0.07 7.32 -11.21
C LEU A 26 -0.44 5.83 -11.28
N ALA A 27 0.35 4.99 -11.93
CA ALA A 27 0.20 3.54 -11.92
C ALA A 27 0.43 2.94 -10.51
N ARG A 28 1.29 3.57 -9.70
CA ARG A 28 1.46 3.26 -8.27
C ARG A 28 0.32 3.77 -7.39
N ARG A 29 -0.61 4.62 -7.88
CA ARG A 29 -1.88 4.90 -7.18
C ARG A 29 -2.73 3.64 -7.25
N LYS A 30 -2.34 2.68 -6.42
CA LYS A 30 -3.07 1.45 -6.14
C LYS A 30 -4.45 1.88 -5.67
N ARG A 31 -5.45 1.60 -6.51
CA ARG A 31 -6.85 1.46 -6.10
C ARG A 31 -6.90 0.37 -5.03
N PHE A 32 -6.54 0.71 -3.80
CA PHE A 32 -6.93 -0.08 -2.65
C PHE A 32 -8.40 0.24 -2.42
N GLY A 33 -9.28 -0.43 -3.15
CA GLY A 33 -10.68 -0.49 -2.74
C GLY A 33 -10.75 -0.91 -1.27
N ARG A 34 -11.78 -0.46 -0.55
CA ARG A 34 -12.01 -0.85 0.85
C ARG A 34 -11.85 -2.36 0.97
N SER A 35 -10.85 -2.79 1.73
CA SER A 35 -10.57 -4.21 1.90
C SER A 35 -11.69 -4.83 2.72
N ARG A 36 -12.03 -6.09 2.45
CA ARG A 36 -12.92 -6.86 3.34
C ARG A 36 -12.40 -6.92 4.78
N LEU A 37 -11.09 -6.74 4.99
CA LEU A 37 -10.46 -6.58 6.30
C LEU A 37 -10.88 -5.31 7.03
N ASP A 38 -11.19 -4.22 6.31
CA ASP A 38 -11.55 -2.93 6.92
C ASP A 38 -12.87 -3.04 7.71
N ARG A 39 -13.75 -3.98 7.34
CA ARG A 39 -14.97 -4.32 8.11
C ARG A 39 -14.65 -4.89 9.50
N TYR A 40 -13.50 -5.51 9.67
CA TYR A 40 -13.07 -6.15 10.91
C TYR A 40 -11.98 -5.36 11.63
N ARG A 41 -11.80 -4.07 11.31
CA ARG A 41 -10.80 -3.20 11.95
C ARG A 41 -10.94 -3.21 13.48
N GLU A 42 -12.11 -2.87 14.00
CA GLU A 42 -12.36 -2.77 15.43
C GLU A 42 -12.09 -4.10 16.19
N PRO A 43 -12.66 -5.26 15.77
CA PRO A 43 -12.32 -6.53 16.41
C PRO A 43 -10.83 -6.89 16.36
N LEU A 44 -10.15 -6.61 15.25
CA LEU A 44 -8.72 -6.94 15.11
C LEU A 44 -7.86 -6.08 16.03
N LEU A 45 -8.19 -4.80 16.20
CA LEU A 45 -7.50 -3.91 17.15
C LEU A 45 -7.77 -4.33 18.59
N ALA A 46 -9.01 -4.68 18.92
CA ALA A 46 -9.36 -5.19 20.25
C ALA A 46 -8.61 -6.47 20.60
N LEU A 47 -8.59 -7.46 19.69
CA LEU A 47 -7.82 -8.69 19.89
C LEU A 47 -6.32 -8.42 20.01
N ARG A 48 -5.79 -7.47 19.24
CA ARG A 48 -4.38 -7.07 19.34
C ARG A 48 -4.06 -6.41 20.69
N ALA A 49 -4.97 -5.60 21.24
CA ALA A 49 -4.82 -4.97 22.54
C ALA A 49 -4.78 -5.99 23.69
N VAL A 50 -5.50 -7.12 23.55
CA VAL A 50 -5.47 -8.24 24.51
C VAL A 50 -4.21 -9.11 24.36
N GLY A 51 -3.34 -8.81 23.38
CA GLY A 51 -2.06 -9.50 23.19
C GLY A 51 -2.07 -10.60 22.12
N ALA A 52 -3.12 -10.71 21.30
CA ALA A 52 -3.16 -11.71 20.23
C ALA A 52 -2.00 -11.53 19.24
N SER A 53 -1.41 -12.65 18.82
CA SER A 53 -0.38 -12.68 17.77
C SER A 53 -1.00 -12.46 16.39
N TYR A 54 -0.19 -12.12 15.38
CA TYR A 54 -0.71 -11.97 14.01
C TYR A 54 -1.27 -13.30 13.45
N ALA A 55 -0.72 -14.44 13.87
CA ALA A 55 -1.23 -15.76 13.53
C ALA A 55 -2.62 -16.03 14.15
N ASP A 56 -2.83 -15.62 15.40
CA ASP A 56 -4.14 -15.73 16.07
C ASP A 56 -5.20 -14.89 15.35
N LEU A 57 -4.84 -13.67 14.92
CA LEU A 57 -5.72 -12.80 14.15
C LEU A 57 -6.07 -13.39 12.79
N GLN A 58 -5.10 -14.02 12.11
CA GLN A 58 -5.34 -14.74 10.86
C GLN A 58 -6.28 -15.93 11.06
N LEU A 59 -6.05 -16.73 12.11
CA LEU A 59 -6.88 -17.87 12.44
C LEU A 59 -8.31 -17.44 12.80
N TRP A 60 -8.46 -16.38 13.59
CA TRP A 60 -9.75 -15.79 13.93
C TRP A 60 -10.51 -15.32 12.69
N LEU A 61 -9.83 -14.63 11.75
CA LEU A 61 -10.43 -14.22 10.47
C LEU A 61 -10.91 -15.42 9.66
N ARG A 62 -10.13 -16.51 9.65
CA ARG A 62 -10.49 -17.75 8.95
C ARG A 62 -11.69 -18.45 9.58
N MET A 63 -11.74 -18.55 10.91
CA MET A 63 -12.74 -19.32 11.65
C MET A 63 -14.04 -18.55 11.87
N LYS A 64 -13.96 -17.29 12.30
CA LYS A 64 -15.12 -16.48 12.71
C LYS A 64 -15.66 -15.60 11.59
N CYS A 65 -14.77 -15.03 10.77
CA CYS A 65 -15.16 -14.12 9.69
C CYS A 65 -15.24 -14.78 8.32
N ARG A 66 -14.80 -16.04 8.19
CA ARG A 66 -14.68 -16.79 6.93
C ARG A 66 -13.81 -16.07 5.88
N VAL A 67 -12.84 -15.26 6.33
CA VAL A 67 -11.91 -14.52 5.49
C VAL A 67 -10.56 -15.24 5.44
N ARG A 68 -10.15 -15.67 4.25
CA ARG A 68 -8.82 -16.26 4.03
C ARG A 68 -7.86 -15.18 3.57
N VAL A 69 -6.90 -14.85 4.43
CA VAL A 69 -5.82 -13.89 4.14
C VAL A 69 -4.50 -14.44 4.69
N ALA A 70 -3.40 -14.02 4.10
CA ALA A 70 -2.07 -14.30 4.64
C ALA A 70 -1.81 -13.46 5.89
N GLU A 71 -1.04 -14.00 6.84
CA GLU A 71 -0.57 -13.27 8.03
C GLU A 71 0.09 -11.93 7.66
N SER A 72 0.92 -11.92 6.60
CA SER A 72 1.59 -10.71 6.11
C SER A 72 0.61 -9.61 5.70
N THR A 73 -0.59 -9.97 5.23
CA THR A 73 -1.66 -9.03 4.91
C THR A 73 -2.25 -8.43 6.19
N VAL A 74 -2.47 -9.27 7.20
CA VAL A 74 -2.97 -8.85 8.51
C VAL A 74 -1.98 -7.90 9.17
N ARG A 75 -0.71 -8.29 9.27
CA ARG A 75 0.38 -7.46 9.81
C ARG A 75 0.48 -6.11 9.11
N ARG A 76 0.51 -6.09 7.77
CA ARG A 76 0.57 -4.85 6.98
C ARG A 76 -0.62 -3.92 7.26
N ARG A 77 -1.83 -4.48 7.43
CA ARG A 77 -3.03 -3.70 7.72
C ARG A 77 -3.03 -3.13 9.13
N LEU A 78 -2.67 -3.94 10.13
CA LEU A 78 -2.54 -3.49 11.51
C LEU A 78 -1.52 -2.36 11.67
N LEU A 79 -0.33 -2.51 11.06
CA LEU A 79 0.68 -1.45 11.08
C LEU A 79 0.16 -0.15 10.47
N ARG A 80 -0.68 -0.21 9.43
CA ARG A 80 -1.30 0.99 8.88
C ARG A 80 -2.28 1.62 9.87
N TRP A 81 -3.19 0.84 10.45
CA TRP A 81 -4.23 1.35 11.34
C TRP A 81 -3.74 1.83 12.71
N GLN A 82 -2.54 1.40 13.15
CA GLN A 82 -1.93 1.86 14.40
C GLN A 82 -1.25 3.23 14.27
N HIS A 83 -0.99 3.67 13.03
CA HIS A 83 -0.36 4.96 12.73
C HIS A 83 -1.36 5.98 12.13
N ASP A 84 -2.62 5.58 11.94
CA ASP A 84 -3.74 6.39 11.42
C ASP A 84 -4.64 6.82 12.59
#